data_AF-A3TVQ0-F1
#
_entry.id   AF-A3TVQ0-F1
#
_cell.length_a   1.000
_cell.length_b   1.000
_cell.length_c   1.000
_cell.angle_alpha   90.00
_cell.angle_beta   90.00
_cell.angle_gamma   90.00
#
_symmetry.space_group_name_H-M   'P 1'
#
loop_
_entity.id
_entity.type
_entity.pdbx_description
1 polymer ?
#
loop_
_entity_poly.entity_id
_entity_poly.type
_entity_poly.pdbx_seq_one_letter_code
_entity_poly.pdbx_strand_id
1 'polypeptide(L)'
;MNKRHLAVTAATFALAAAGAQAVGTHQPPRVPTNIYTTGSQWITTPDGCSYSRTQAPGYPVQWVLILNPHHIGQPDAHKRCAPLLRD
;
A
#
# COMPACT_ATOMS: atom_id res chain seq x y z
N MET A 1 27.17 58.26 -30.50
CA MET A 1 26.82 56.84 -30.27
C MET A 1 27.44 56.41 -28.94
N ASN A 2 26.65 56.05 -27.93
CA ASN A 2 26.71 54.71 -27.31
C ASN A 2 25.73 54.55 -26.14
N LYS A 3 25.31 53.30 -25.99
CA LYS A 3 24.02 52.82 -25.47
C LYS A 3 23.99 52.65 -23.95
N ARG A 4 22.76 52.73 -23.46
CA ARG A 4 22.23 52.56 -22.09
C ARG A 4 22.33 51.12 -21.62
N HIS A 5 22.49 50.87 -20.32
CA HIS A 5 22.02 49.63 -19.70
C HIS A 5 21.43 49.92 -18.31
N LEU A 6 20.09 49.83 -18.20
CA LEU A 6 19.40 49.65 -16.92
C LEU A 6 19.57 48.19 -16.50
N ALA A 7 20.02 47.96 -15.27
CA ALA A 7 20.01 46.63 -14.66
C ALA A 7 18.72 46.45 -13.86
N VAL A 8 17.86 45.54 -14.31
CA VAL A 8 16.68 45.09 -13.55
C VAL A 8 17.07 43.80 -12.84
N THR A 9 17.23 43.85 -11.53
CA THR A 9 17.41 42.66 -10.68
C THR A 9 16.05 42.01 -10.45
N ALA A 10 15.76 40.93 -11.17
CA ALA A 10 14.62 40.08 -10.91
C ALA A 10 14.88 39.24 -9.65
N ALA A 11 14.14 39.51 -8.57
CA ALA A 11 14.15 38.67 -7.38
C ALA A 11 13.22 37.46 -7.60
N THR A 12 13.81 36.28 -7.81
CA THR A 12 13.07 35.01 -7.86
C THR A 12 12.79 34.52 -6.44
N PHE A 13 11.52 34.58 -6.02
CA PHE A 13 11.06 33.91 -4.81
C PHE A 13 10.89 32.41 -5.12
N ALA A 14 11.82 31.57 -4.64
CA ALA A 14 11.68 30.12 -4.70
C ALA A 14 10.73 29.66 -3.57
N LEU A 15 9.50 29.28 -3.93
CA LEU A 15 8.57 28.64 -3.01
C LEU A 15 8.97 27.17 -2.84
N ALA A 16 9.74 26.86 -1.80
CA ALA A 16 10.07 25.49 -1.46
C ALA A 16 8.85 24.82 -0.81
N ALA A 17 8.10 24.02 -1.58
CA ALA A 17 7.12 23.11 -1.02
C ALA A 17 7.86 21.99 -0.27
N ALA A 18 8.00 22.11 1.04
CA ALA A 18 8.41 20.99 1.88
C ALA A 18 7.29 19.94 1.80
N GLY A 19 7.54 18.85 1.07
CA GLY A 19 6.64 17.71 1.05
C GLY A 19 6.47 17.17 2.47
N ALA A 20 5.23 17.10 2.95
CA ALA A 20 4.94 16.44 4.21
C ALA A 20 5.26 14.95 4.06
N GLN A 21 6.28 14.49 4.77
CA GLN A 21 6.66 13.08 4.77
C GLN A 21 5.85 12.40 5.87
N ALA A 22 5.01 11.43 5.52
CA ALA A 22 4.33 10.61 6.51
C ALA A 22 5.39 9.80 7.28
N VAL A 23 5.63 10.17 8.54
CA VAL A 23 6.49 9.42 9.45
C VAL A 23 5.67 8.28 10.05
N GLY A 24 5.82 7.07 9.52
CA GLY A 24 5.17 5.90 10.07
C GLY A 24 5.68 4.60 9.45
N THR A 25 6.17 3.68 10.28
CA THR A 25 6.46 2.30 9.89
C THR A 25 5.17 1.49 9.93
N HIS A 26 4.25 1.72 9.00
CA HIS A 26 3.07 0.85 8.90
C HIS A 26 3.54 -0.52 8.42
N GLN A 27 3.71 -1.43 9.37
CA GLN A 27 3.94 -2.82 9.07
C GLN A 27 2.58 -3.52 8.99
N PRO A 28 2.26 -4.19 7.88
CA PRO A 28 1.06 -5.01 7.80
C PRO A 28 1.11 -6.11 8.87
N PRO A 29 -0.04 -6.47 9.45
CA PRO A 29 -0.11 -7.55 10.43
C PRO A 29 0.37 -8.87 9.82
N ARG A 30 0.82 -9.78 10.70
CA ARG A 30 1.21 -11.12 10.26
C ARG A 30 0.00 -11.97 9.93
N VAL A 31 0.23 -13.00 9.11
CA VAL A 31 -0.75 -14.07 8.90
C VAL A 31 -1.05 -14.75 10.25
N PRO A 32 -2.32 -14.84 10.67
CA PRO A 32 -2.70 -15.60 11.85
C PRO A 32 -2.33 -17.08 11.73
N THR A 33 -2.07 -17.76 12.84
CA THR A 33 -1.73 -19.19 12.81
C THR A 33 -2.91 -20.09 12.46
N ASN A 34 -4.14 -19.63 12.71
CA ASN A 34 -5.38 -20.37 12.53
C ASN A 34 -6.10 -19.97 11.23
N ILE A 35 -5.45 -20.18 10.09
CA ILE A 35 -6.06 -19.95 8.78
C ILE A 35 -6.75 -21.20 8.24
N TYR A 36 -7.74 -20.99 7.39
CA TYR A 36 -8.31 -21.99 6.51
C TYR A 36 -7.72 -21.82 5.11
N THR A 37 -7.04 -22.84 4.61
CA THR A 37 -6.51 -22.85 3.25
C THR A 37 -7.62 -23.19 2.27
N THR A 38 -7.98 -22.27 1.38
CA THR A 38 -9.03 -22.45 0.38
C THR A 38 -8.38 -22.70 -0.98
N GLY A 39 -7.62 -23.80 -1.13
CA GLY A 39 -6.78 -24.05 -2.30
C GLY A 39 -5.35 -23.53 -2.15
N SER A 40 -4.54 -23.54 -3.22
CA SER A 40 -3.09 -23.23 -3.11
C SER A 40 -2.74 -21.74 -3.10
N GLN A 41 -3.63 -20.87 -3.57
CA GLN A 41 -3.37 -19.43 -3.71
C GLN A 41 -4.15 -18.57 -2.71
N TRP A 42 -5.02 -19.17 -1.87
CA TRP A 42 -5.96 -18.44 -1.03
C TRP A 42 -5.97 -18.93 0.41
N ILE A 43 -6.09 -17.98 1.34
CA ILE A 43 -6.33 -18.23 2.75
C ILE A 43 -7.55 -17.45 3.21
N THR A 44 -8.27 -18.01 4.18
CA THR A 44 -9.34 -17.34 4.91
C THR A 44 -8.99 -17.33 6.38
N THR A 45 -9.02 -16.14 6.97
CA THR A 45 -8.76 -15.93 8.40
C THR A 45 -10.03 -16.22 9.22
N PRO A 46 -9.91 -16.51 10.54
CA PRO A 46 -11.07 -16.82 11.38
C PRO A 46 -12.14 -15.74 11.45
N ASP A 47 -11.75 -14.47 11.28
CA ASP A 47 -12.63 -13.31 11.19
C ASP A 47 -13.34 -13.20 9.82
N GLY A 48 -13.07 -14.11 8.89
CA GLY A 48 -13.77 -14.20 7.61
C GLY A 48 -13.14 -13.40 6.48
N CYS A 49 -11.95 -12.83 6.67
CA CYS A 49 -11.23 -12.13 5.61
C CYS A 49 -10.45 -13.11 4.74
N SER A 50 -10.65 -13.03 3.41
CA SER A 50 -9.99 -13.88 2.42
C SER A 50 -8.88 -13.13 1.69
N TYR A 51 -7.77 -13.80 1.42
CA TYR A 51 -6.58 -13.18 0.81
C TYR A 51 -5.99 -14.03 -0.31
N SER A 52 -5.41 -13.38 -1.33
CA SER A 52 -4.62 -14.02 -2.40
C SER A 52 -3.12 -13.90 -2.15
N ARG A 53 -2.38 -14.98 -2.39
CA ARG A 53 -0.92 -15.03 -2.28
C ARG A 53 -0.23 -14.22 -3.38
N THR A 54 0.78 -13.43 -3.02
CA THR A 54 1.71 -12.79 -3.95
C THR A 54 3.14 -12.86 -3.44
N GLN A 55 4.11 -12.97 -4.35
CA GLN A 55 5.53 -13.00 -4.02
C GLN A 55 6.34 -12.48 -5.22
N ALA A 56 6.91 -11.28 -5.08
CA ALA A 56 7.86 -10.75 -6.05
C ALA A 56 9.29 -11.29 -5.77
N PRO A 57 10.16 -11.42 -6.79
CA PRO A 57 11.55 -11.81 -6.58
C PRO A 57 12.26 -10.88 -5.57
N GLY A 58 12.89 -11.46 -4.55
CA GLY A 58 13.56 -10.71 -3.48
C GLY A 58 12.64 -10.18 -2.37
N TYR A 59 11.34 -10.44 -2.43
CA TYR A 59 10.38 -10.03 -1.39
C TYR A 59 9.79 -11.25 -0.66
N PRO A 60 9.41 -11.09 0.62
CA PRO A 60 8.65 -12.12 1.33
C PRO A 60 7.27 -12.31 0.70
N VAL A 61 6.64 -13.43 1.03
CA VAL A 61 5.24 -13.67 0.67
C VAL A 61 4.35 -12.63 1.34
N GLN A 62 3.35 -12.18 0.58
CA GLN A 62 2.31 -11.29 1.06
C GLN A 62 0.95 -11.87 0.68
N TRP A 63 -0.04 -11.51 1.46
CA TRP A 63 -1.43 -11.92 1.26
C TRP A 63 -2.28 -10.68 1.10
N VAL A 64 -2.85 -10.49 -0.10
CA VAL A 64 -3.61 -9.28 -0.46
C VAL A 64 -5.09 -9.55 -0.31
N LEU A 65 -5.83 -8.64 0.33
CA LEU A 65 -7.26 -8.79 0.59
C LEU A 65 -8.06 -8.96 -0.71
N ILE A 66 -8.96 -9.94 -0.73
CA ILE A 66 -9.95 -10.12 -1.77
C ILE A 66 -11.25 -9.48 -1.29
N LEU A 67 -11.72 -8.46 -2.00
CA LEU A 67 -12.91 -7.70 -1.58
C LEU A 67 -14.20 -8.51 -1.74
N ASN A 68 -14.31 -9.28 -2.83
CA ASN A 68 -15.45 -10.15 -3.12
C ASN A 68 -14.96 -11.56 -3.51
N PRO A 69 -14.77 -12.45 -2.53
CA PRO A 69 -14.24 -13.79 -2.72
C PRO A 69 -15.33 -14.85 -3.03
N HIS A 70 -16.45 -14.49 -3.67
CA HIS A 70 -17.50 -15.47 -3.98
C HIS A 70 -17.03 -16.64 -4.86
N HIS A 71 -16.01 -16.42 -5.71
CA HIS A 71 -15.42 -17.47 -6.55
C HIS A 71 -14.68 -18.56 -5.74
N ILE A 72 -14.38 -18.31 -4.46
CA ILE A 72 -13.86 -19.31 -3.51
C ILE A 72 -14.86 -19.66 -2.41
N GLY A 73 -16.13 -19.30 -2.59
CA GLY A 73 -17.22 -19.63 -1.65
C GLY A 73 -17.20 -18.85 -0.34
N GLN A 74 -16.51 -17.71 -0.28
CA GLN A 74 -16.41 -16.86 0.91
C GLN A 74 -17.26 -15.57 0.78
N PRO A 75 -17.68 -14.96 1.91
CA PRO A 75 -18.45 -13.71 1.90
C PRO A 75 -17.56 -12.50 1.58
N ASP A 76 -18.19 -11.36 1.27
CA ASP A 76 -17.49 -10.08 1.04
C ASP A 76 -16.64 -9.65 2.24
N ALA A 77 -15.53 -8.98 1.94
CA ALA A 77 -14.66 -8.41 2.97
C ALA A 77 -15.37 -7.31 3.75
N HIS A 78 -15.17 -7.30 5.07
CA HIS A 78 -15.69 -6.25 5.95
C HIS A 78 -14.64 -5.19 6.27
N LYS A 79 -15.10 -4.05 6.81
CA LYS A 79 -14.27 -2.85 7.11
C LYS A 79 -13.06 -3.10 8.02
N ARG A 80 -13.04 -4.19 8.78
CA ARG A 80 -11.94 -4.56 9.69
C ARG A 80 -10.88 -5.45 9.04
N CYS A 81 -11.09 -5.91 7.81
CA CYS A 81 -10.09 -6.70 7.12
C CYS A 81 -8.86 -5.84 6.84
N ALA A 82 -7.68 -6.34 7.20
CA ALA A 82 -6.45 -5.70 6.80
C ALA A 82 -6.33 -5.78 5.27
N PRO A 83 -5.83 -4.73 4.59
CA PRO A 83 -5.64 -4.79 3.13
C PRO A 83 -4.53 -5.76 2.72
N LEU A 84 -3.58 -6.02 3.63
CA LEU A 84 -2.41 -6.85 3.38
C LEU A 84 -1.96 -7.56 4.67
N LEU A 85 -1.55 -8.82 4.55
CA LEU A 85 -0.83 -9.56 5.57
C LEU A 85 0.57 -9.93 5.07
N ARG A 86 1.50 -10.14 6.01
CA ARG A 86 2.84 -10.69 5.73
C ARG A 86 3.09 -11.95 6.54
N ASP A 87 3.97 -12.80 6.04
CA ASP A 87 4.53 -13.89 6.85
C ASP A 87 5.51 -13.33 7.91
#